data_AF-A0A832CRV5-F1
#
_entry.id   AF-A0A832CRV5-F1
#
_cell.length_a   1.000
_cell.length_b   1.000
_cell.length_c   1.000
_cell.angle_alpha   90.00
_cell.angle_beta   90.00
_cell.angle_gamma   90.00
#
_symmetry.space_group_name_H-M   'P 1'
#
loop_
_entity.id
_entity.type
_entity.pdbx_description
1 polymer ?
#
loop_
_entity_poly.entity_id
_entity_poly.type
_entity_poly.pdbx_seq_one_letter_code
_entity_poly.pdbx_strand_id
1 'polypeptide(L)'
;MSHTVDQQAGPRSVLLRARQVLYRFASAAFADPRSGCWQALAGRDTPSLVDAAARVLRLAGCRRGARRAWGELHPSWLDPRRVLRRLPDSPAALNAEYERTFGLLVSGAHPPYEMEYVAGKLVFQRGQLLADVAGFYRAFGWRRAEHHPVRLDHVALELQFMAALCEQQARVRWA
;
A
#
# COMPACT_ATOMS: atom_id res chain seq x y z
N MET A 1 -13.74 34.23 15.04
CA MET A 1 -14.26 33.03 15.74
C MET A 1 -15.06 32.20 14.74
N SER A 2 -14.46 31.15 14.17
CA SER A 2 -15.16 30.00 13.55
C SER A 2 -14.09 29.04 13.00
N HIS A 3 -13.45 28.28 13.88
CA HIS A 3 -12.85 27.02 13.50
C HIS A 3 -13.69 25.94 14.16
N THR A 4 -14.74 25.55 13.45
CA THR A 4 -15.59 24.43 13.81
C THR A 4 -14.70 23.20 13.79
N VAL A 5 -14.40 22.70 14.98
CA VAL A 5 -13.75 21.43 15.22
C VAL A 5 -14.44 20.36 14.37
N ASP A 6 -13.66 19.59 13.63
CA ASP A 6 -14.05 18.43 12.83
C ASP A 6 -14.61 17.33 13.76
N GLN A 7 -15.81 17.55 14.31
CA GLN A 7 -16.47 16.63 15.22
C GLN A 7 -17.51 15.81 14.45
N GLN A 8 -17.00 14.78 13.77
CA GLN A 8 -17.46 13.39 13.84
C GLN A 8 -17.16 12.71 12.50
N ALA A 9 -15.93 12.22 12.35
CA ALA A 9 -15.61 11.23 11.35
C ALA A 9 -16.50 9.99 11.56
N GLY A 10 -17.55 9.85 10.74
CA GLY A 10 -18.46 8.70 10.82
C GLY A 10 -17.72 7.36 10.68
N PRO A 11 -18.34 6.22 11.06
CA PRO A 11 -17.65 4.92 11.10
C PRO A 11 -16.94 4.52 9.80
N ARG A 12 -17.47 4.96 8.64
CA ARG A 12 -16.87 4.69 7.32
C ARG A 12 -15.56 5.45 7.09
N SER A 13 -15.46 6.72 7.52
CA SER A 13 -14.25 7.51 7.30
C SER A 13 -13.09 7.03 8.19
N VAL A 14 -13.40 6.56 9.40
CA VAL A 14 -12.42 5.89 10.28
C VAL A 14 -11.85 4.62 9.62
N LEU A 15 -12.70 3.80 8.98
CA LEU A 15 -12.26 2.61 8.25
C LEU A 15 -11.40 2.96 7.02
N LEU A 16 -11.79 3.98 6.26
CA LEU A 16 -11.03 4.44 5.10
C LEU A 16 -9.66 4.97 5.52
N ARG A 17 -9.60 5.73 6.62
CA ARG A 17 -8.33 6.21 7.17
C ARG A 17 -7.45 5.07 7.67
N ALA A 18 -8.02 4.06 8.33
CA ALA A 18 -7.27 2.88 8.75
C ALA A 18 -6.69 2.11 7.56
N ARG A 19 -7.48 1.89 6.49
CA ARG A 19 -6.98 1.27 5.25
C ARG A 19 -5.86 2.09 4.62
N GLN A 20 -6.05 3.40 4.53
CA GLN A 20 -5.07 4.32 3.97
C GLN A 20 -3.73 4.24 4.72
N VAL A 21 -3.74 4.20 6.06
CA VAL A 21 -2.52 4.06 6.87
C VAL A 21 -1.78 2.76 6.53
N LEU A 22 -2.50 1.64 6.45
CA LEU A 22 -1.87 0.35 6.12
C LEU A 22 -1.35 0.31 4.68
N TYR A 23 -2.10 0.85 3.71
CA TYR A 23 -1.65 0.93 2.32
C TYR A 23 -0.40 1.82 2.17
N ARG A 24 -0.33 2.96 2.86
CA ARG A 24 0.85 3.83 2.85
C ARG A 24 2.06 3.15 3.49
N PHE A 25 1.87 2.46 4.62
CA PHE A 25 2.94 1.71 5.27
C PHE A 25 3.47 0.58 4.36
N ALA A 26 2.56 -0.21 3.77
CA ALA A 26 2.95 -1.28 2.85
C ALA A 26 3.64 -0.72 1.59
N SER A 27 3.12 0.37 1.01
CA SER A 27 3.74 1.05 -0.14
C SER A 27 5.18 1.47 0.18
N ALA A 28 5.42 2.10 1.34
CA ALA A 28 6.76 2.47 1.77
C ALA A 28 7.69 1.25 1.98
N ALA A 29 7.16 0.13 2.49
CA ALA A 29 7.94 -1.09 2.73
C ALA A 29 8.38 -1.80 1.44
N PHE A 30 7.66 -1.61 0.33
CA PHE A 30 7.99 -2.16 -0.99
C PHE A 30 8.71 -1.17 -1.92
N ALA A 31 8.82 0.11 -1.56
CA ALA A 31 9.42 1.12 -2.41
C ALA A 31 10.96 0.99 -2.44
N ASP A 32 11.58 1.38 -3.56
CA ASP A 32 13.04 1.53 -3.65
C ASP A 32 13.52 2.44 -2.51
N PRO A 33 14.45 2.00 -1.64
CA PRO A 33 14.96 2.82 -0.53
C PRO A 33 15.56 4.15 -0.96
N ARG A 34 16.05 4.26 -2.20
CA ARG A 34 16.56 5.50 -2.80
C ARG A 34 15.45 6.53 -3.07
N SER A 35 14.18 6.13 -3.03
CA SER A 35 13.02 7.04 -3.12
C SER A 35 12.74 7.81 -1.82
N GLY A 36 13.47 7.52 -0.74
CA GLY A 36 13.31 8.20 0.56
C GLY A 36 12.26 7.59 1.48
N CYS A 37 11.81 6.35 1.21
CA CYS A 37 10.78 5.67 1.99
C CYS A 37 11.17 5.41 3.47
N TRP A 38 12.46 5.46 3.79
CA TRP A 38 12.98 5.26 5.15
C TRP A 38 12.30 6.15 6.19
N GLN A 39 12.10 7.44 5.89
CA GLN A 39 11.50 8.37 6.85
C GLN A 39 10.07 7.97 7.24
N ALA A 40 9.31 7.42 6.30
CA ALA A 40 7.97 6.93 6.56
C ALA A 40 7.98 5.66 7.43
N LEU A 41 8.95 4.77 7.22
CA LEU A 41 9.08 3.52 7.97
C LEU A 41 9.62 3.74 9.39
N ALA A 42 10.64 4.60 9.53
CA ALA A 42 11.33 4.91 10.78
C ALA A 42 10.66 6.03 11.59
N GLY A 43 9.51 6.54 11.12
CA GLY A 43 8.75 7.57 11.83
C GLY A 43 8.42 7.13 13.26
N ARG A 44 8.63 8.04 14.23
CA ARG A 44 8.38 7.77 15.66
C ARG A 44 6.98 7.20 15.93
N ASP A 45 5.99 7.73 15.23
CA ASP A 45 4.58 7.34 15.41
C ASP A 45 4.14 6.21 14.46
N THR A 46 5.00 5.80 13.51
CA THR A 46 4.65 4.77 12.52
C THR A 46 4.19 3.46 13.19
N PRO A 47 4.90 2.89 14.19
CA PRO A 47 4.47 1.64 14.82
C PRO A 47 3.10 1.75 15.48
N SER A 48 2.83 2.84 16.20
CA SER A 48 1.57 3.04 16.93
C SER A 48 0.40 3.28 15.98
N LEU A 49 0.61 4.08 14.92
CA LEU A 49 -0.40 4.35 13.89
C LEU A 49 -0.79 3.09 13.11
N VAL A 50 0.20 2.30 12.70
CA VAL A 50 -0.03 1.05 11.96
C VAL A 50 -0.75 0.01 12.83
N ASP A 51 -0.35 -0.15 14.10
CA ASP A 51 -1.03 -1.05 15.04
C ASP A 51 -2.48 -0.63 15.31
N ALA A 52 -2.72 0.67 15.51
CA ALA A 52 -4.05 1.22 15.71
C ALA A 52 -4.95 1.01 14.48
N ALA A 53 -4.43 1.26 13.28
CA ALA A 53 -5.15 1.04 12.02
C ALA A 53 -5.55 -0.43 11.82
N ALA A 54 -4.60 -1.35 12.04
CA ALA A 54 -4.86 -2.78 11.95
C ALA A 54 -5.92 -3.25 12.97
N ARG A 55 -5.86 -2.74 14.20
CA ARG A 55 -6.85 -3.03 15.24
C ARG A 55 -8.27 -2.58 14.84
N VAL A 56 -8.41 -1.37 14.29
CA VAL A 56 -9.69 -0.85 13.79
C VAL A 56 -10.28 -1.78 12.72
N LEU A 57 -9.47 -2.17 11.73
CA LEU A 57 -9.92 -3.04 10.64
C LEU A 57 -10.26 -4.45 11.11
N ARG A 58 -9.48 -5.01 12.03
CA ARG A 58 -9.75 -6.31 12.65
C ARG A 58 -11.11 -6.30 13.37
N LEU A 59 -11.36 -5.30 14.21
CA LEU A 59 -12.62 -5.18 14.95
C LEU A 59 -13.81 -5.03 14.00
N ALA A 60 -13.69 -4.23 12.94
CA ALA A 60 -14.74 -4.06 11.96
C ALA A 60 -15.00 -5.31 11.11
N GLY A 61 -13.93 -6.02 10.72
CA GLY A 61 -14.01 -7.25 9.95
C GLY A 61 -14.65 -8.40 10.74
N CYS A 62 -14.27 -8.57 12.01
CA CYS A 62 -14.89 -9.57 12.89
C CYS A 62 -16.37 -9.31 13.13
N ARG A 63 -16.79 -8.04 13.24
CA ARG A 63 -18.21 -7.67 13.45
C ARG A 63 -19.08 -7.89 12.22
N ARG A 64 -18.53 -7.78 11.01
CA ARG A 64 -19.31 -7.87 9.78
C ARG A 64 -19.62 -9.28 9.31
N GLY A 65 -19.00 -10.32 9.89
CA GLY A 65 -19.22 -11.72 9.48
C GLY A 65 -19.10 -11.92 7.96
N ALA A 66 -18.29 -11.08 7.30
CA ALA A 66 -18.30 -10.99 5.85
C ALA A 66 -17.89 -12.33 5.22
N ARG A 67 -18.60 -12.75 4.17
CA ARG A 67 -18.17 -13.87 3.34
C ARG A 67 -16.77 -13.55 2.81
N ARG A 68 -15.81 -14.38 3.22
CA ARG A 68 -14.42 -14.31 2.77
C ARG A 68 -14.33 -14.86 1.35
N ALA A 69 -13.58 -14.18 0.49
CA ALA A 69 -13.22 -14.73 -0.81
C ALA A 69 -12.26 -15.92 -0.64
N TRP A 70 -12.07 -16.69 -1.72
CA TRP A 70 -11.09 -17.78 -1.71
C TRP A 70 -9.68 -17.22 -1.45
N GLY A 71 -8.96 -17.81 -0.50
CA GLY A 71 -7.64 -17.35 -0.07
C GLY A 71 -7.63 -16.13 0.87
N GLU A 72 -8.77 -15.50 1.15
CA GLU A 72 -8.83 -14.37 2.07
C GLU A 72 -8.68 -14.84 3.52
N LEU A 73 -7.62 -14.36 4.19
CA LEU A 73 -7.35 -14.69 5.59
C LEU A 73 -8.36 -14.03 6.52
N HIS A 74 -8.60 -14.66 7.67
CA HIS A 74 -9.45 -14.08 8.70
C HIS A 74 -8.85 -12.76 9.22
N PRO A 75 -9.64 -11.68 9.47
CA PRO A 75 -9.12 -10.39 9.92
C PRO A 75 -8.24 -10.44 11.19
N SER A 76 -8.37 -11.48 12.02
CA SER A 76 -7.47 -11.70 13.16
C SER A 76 -6.00 -11.89 12.76
N TRP A 77 -5.73 -12.28 11.51
CA TRP A 77 -4.38 -12.45 10.96
C TRP A 77 -3.72 -11.13 10.57
N LEU A 78 -4.47 -10.02 10.51
CA LEU A 78 -3.93 -8.70 10.21
C LEU A 78 -3.16 -8.16 11.42
N ASP A 79 -1.97 -8.68 11.69
CA ASP A 79 -1.09 -8.29 12.79
C ASP A 79 0.22 -7.64 12.28
N PRO A 80 0.32 -6.30 12.27
CA PRO A 80 1.49 -5.61 11.73
C PRO A 80 2.72 -5.73 12.62
N ARG A 81 2.58 -6.12 13.90
CA ARG A 81 3.70 -6.23 14.85
C ARG A 81 4.76 -7.23 14.38
N ARG A 82 4.35 -8.24 13.61
CA ARG A 82 5.26 -9.22 13.00
C ARG A 82 6.16 -8.60 11.93
N VAL A 83 5.65 -7.61 11.19
CA VAL A 83 6.41 -6.90 10.16
C VAL A 83 7.23 -5.78 10.81
N LEU A 84 6.64 -5.02 11.73
CA LEU A 84 7.31 -3.93 12.45
C LEU A 84 8.57 -4.42 13.19
N ARG A 85 8.53 -5.60 13.83
CA ARG A 85 9.70 -6.20 14.50
C ARG A 85 10.82 -6.66 13.54
N ARG A 86 10.52 -6.79 12.25
CA ARG A 86 11.47 -7.21 11.22
C ARG A 86 11.93 -6.04 10.35
N LEU A 87 11.47 -4.82 10.63
CA LEU A 87 11.96 -3.67 9.91
C LEU A 87 13.46 -3.51 10.15
N PRO A 88 14.25 -3.24 9.10
CA PRO A 88 15.65 -2.89 9.24
C PRO A 88 15.83 -1.68 10.16
N ASP A 89 16.97 -1.62 10.85
CA ASP A 89 17.30 -0.58 11.83
C ASP A 89 17.95 0.66 11.22
N SER A 90 18.33 0.60 9.93
CA SER A 90 18.99 1.67 9.21
C SER A 90 18.59 1.72 7.72
N PRO A 91 18.74 2.88 7.06
CA PRO A 91 18.54 3.00 5.61
C PRO A 91 19.44 2.05 4.80
N ALA A 92 20.68 1.86 5.26
CA ALA A 92 21.65 0.97 4.61
C ALA A 92 21.21 -0.50 4.70
N ALA A 93 20.75 -0.94 5.87
CA ALA A 93 20.20 -2.29 6.05
C ALA A 93 18.93 -2.50 5.22
N LEU A 94 18.06 -1.49 5.12
CA LEU A 94 16.89 -1.54 4.24
C LEU A 94 17.28 -1.69 2.77
N ASN A 95 18.27 -0.93 2.30
CA ASN A 95 18.77 -1.05 0.94
C ASN A 95 19.37 -2.44 0.66
N ALA A 96 20.16 -2.99 1.59
CA ALA A 96 20.74 -4.32 1.45
C ALA A 96 19.65 -5.40 1.33
N GLU A 97 18.62 -5.36 2.20
CA GLU A 97 17.50 -6.29 2.16
C GLU A 97 16.63 -6.14 0.90
N TYR A 98 16.44 -4.90 0.44
CA TYR A 98 15.75 -4.61 -0.82
C TYR A 98 16.48 -5.21 -2.01
N GLU A 99 17.78 -4.97 -2.16
CA GLU A 99 18.59 -5.52 -3.25
C GLU A 99 18.69 -7.05 -3.17
N ARG A 100 18.74 -7.62 -1.96
CA ARG A 100 18.71 -9.07 -1.74
C ARG A 100 17.39 -9.73 -2.20
N THR A 101 16.28 -9.00 -2.13
CA THR A 101 14.93 -9.52 -2.39
C THR A 101 14.44 -9.20 -3.80
N PHE A 102 14.67 -7.98 -4.26
CA PHE A 102 14.14 -7.41 -5.50
C PHE A 102 15.22 -7.02 -6.51
N GLY A 103 16.50 -7.07 -6.11
CA GLY A 103 17.62 -6.68 -6.96
C GLY A 103 17.81 -7.61 -8.16
N LEU A 104 18.34 -7.06 -9.25
CA LEU A 104 18.48 -7.75 -10.54
C LEU A 104 19.50 -8.90 -10.52
N LEU A 105 20.42 -8.90 -9.55
CA LEU A 105 21.57 -9.81 -9.49
C LEU A 105 21.31 -11.10 -8.71
N VAL A 106 20.33 -11.10 -7.80
CA VAL A 106 19.85 -12.31 -7.14
C VAL A 106 18.68 -12.78 -7.98
N SER A 107 18.73 -14.01 -8.52
CA SER A 107 17.70 -14.59 -9.40
C SER A 107 16.32 -14.05 -9.02
N GLY A 108 15.69 -13.27 -9.90
CA GLY A 108 14.47 -12.50 -9.63
C GLY A 108 13.28 -13.37 -9.24
N ALA A 109 13.32 -13.94 -8.04
CA ALA A 109 12.38 -14.91 -7.51
C ALA A 109 11.13 -14.21 -6.97
N HIS A 110 11.26 -12.92 -6.62
CA HIS A 110 10.20 -12.14 -5.99
C HIS A 110 10.05 -10.74 -6.62
N PRO A 111 10.00 -10.59 -7.96
CA PRO A 111 9.94 -9.29 -8.58
C PRO A 111 8.76 -8.47 -8.02
N PRO A 112 8.90 -7.15 -7.77
CA PRO A 112 7.86 -6.34 -7.16
C PRO A 112 6.82 -5.83 -8.18
N TYR A 113 6.60 -6.56 -9.27
CA TYR A 113 5.81 -6.15 -10.42
C TYR A 113 4.69 -7.17 -10.69
N GLU A 114 3.44 -6.72 -10.76
CA GLU A 114 2.27 -7.58 -10.99
C GLU A 114 2.46 -8.47 -12.23
N MET A 115 2.95 -7.89 -13.33
CA MET A 115 3.03 -8.58 -14.62
C MET A 115 4.04 -9.74 -14.64
N GLU A 116 4.92 -9.87 -13.66
CA GLU A 116 5.84 -11.02 -13.56
C GLU A 116 5.16 -12.27 -12.96
N TYR A 117 3.98 -12.11 -12.35
CA TYR A 117 3.17 -13.21 -11.81
C TYR A 117 1.97 -13.57 -12.69
N VAL A 118 1.77 -12.85 -13.79
CA VAL A 118 0.73 -13.17 -14.77
C VAL A 118 1.18 -14.36 -15.61
N ALA A 119 0.30 -15.35 -15.78
CA ALA A 119 0.62 -16.60 -16.46
C ALA A 119 1.16 -16.38 -17.88
N GLY A 120 2.16 -17.19 -18.28
CA GLY A 120 2.92 -17.05 -19.53
C GLY A 120 2.08 -16.95 -20.82
N LYS A 121 0.84 -17.45 -20.83
CA LYS A 121 -0.10 -17.33 -21.95
C LYS A 121 -0.61 -15.90 -22.19
N LEU A 122 -0.40 -14.96 -21.26
CA LEU A 122 -0.84 -13.57 -21.38
C LEU A 122 0.34 -12.60 -21.62
N VAL A 123 1.56 -13.11 -21.83
CA VAL A 123 2.76 -12.28 -22.02
C VAL A 123 2.61 -11.32 -23.22
N PHE A 124 1.90 -11.73 -24.28
CA PHE A 124 1.60 -10.85 -25.42
C PHE A 124 0.61 -9.72 -25.08
N GLN A 125 -0.17 -9.85 -24.00
CA GLN A 125 -1.10 -8.82 -23.52
C GLN A 125 -0.46 -7.87 -22.50
N ARG A 126 0.77 -8.12 -22.09
CA ARG A 126 1.47 -7.32 -21.07
C ARG A 126 1.49 -5.82 -21.41
N GLY A 127 1.69 -5.47 -22.68
CA GLY A 127 1.64 -4.07 -23.13
C GLY A 127 0.26 -3.44 -22.94
N GLN A 128 -0.81 -4.18 -23.23
CA GLN A 128 -2.18 -3.72 -23.04
C GLN A 128 -2.51 -3.55 -21.56
N LEU A 129 -2.17 -4.54 -20.71
CA LEU A 129 -2.41 -4.47 -19.27
C LEU A 129 -1.68 -3.28 -18.63
N LEU A 130 -0.42 -3.03 -19.01
CA LEU A 130 0.32 -1.86 -18.55
C LEU A 130 -0.31 -0.54 -19.03
N ALA A 131 -0.86 -0.50 -20.24
CA ALA A 131 -1.58 0.66 -20.75
C ALA A 131 -2.89 0.90 -19.98
N ASP A 132 -3.58 -0.17 -19.58
CA ASP A 132 -4.80 -0.10 -18.78
C ASP A 132 -4.49 0.45 -17.38
N VAL A 133 -3.46 -0.06 -16.70
CA VAL A 133 -2.98 0.48 -15.41
C VAL A 133 -2.64 1.97 -15.54
N ALA A 134 -1.92 2.34 -16.61
CA ALA A 134 -1.63 3.75 -16.89
C ALA A 134 -2.89 4.59 -17.15
N GLY A 135 -3.90 4.00 -17.80
CA GLY A 135 -5.21 4.60 -18.00
C GLY A 135 -5.92 4.88 -16.68
N PHE A 136 -5.97 3.90 -15.78
CA PHE A 136 -6.56 4.05 -14.45
C PHE A 136 -5.88 5.17 -13.66
N TYR A 137 -4.55 5.16 -13.55
CA TYR A 137 -3.85 6.23 -12.83
C TYR A 137 -4.18 7.63 -13.39
N ARG A 138 -4.16 7.79 -14.71
CA ARG A 138 -4.52 9.06 -15.36
C ARG A 138 -5.96 9.49 -15.08
N ALA A 139 -6.91 8.56 -15.08
CA ALA A 139 -8.32 8.85 -14.78
C ALA A 139 -8.53 9.42 -13.38
N PHE A 140 -7.65 9.09 -12.43
CA PHE A 140 -7.65 9.62 -11.07
C PHE A 140 -6.67 10.80 -10.86
N GLY A 141 -6.10 11.34 -11.95
CA GLY A 141 -5.21 12.51 -11.93
C GLY A 141 -3.75 12.20 -11.58
N TRP A 142 -3.34 10.93 -11.58
CA TRP A 142 -1.96 10.54 -11.27
C TRP A 142 -1.08 10.59 -12.53
N ARG A 143 0.13 11.10 -12.35
CA ARG A 143 1.15 11.20 -13.40
C ARG A 143 2.38 10.43 -13.00
N ARG A 144 3.08 9.85 -13.98
CA ARG A 144 4.35 9.17 -13.76
C ARG A 144 5.40 10.18 -13.29
N ALA A 145 6.20 9.79 -12.31
CA ALA A 145 7.34 10.58 -11.88
C ALA A 145 8.39 10.63 -13.00
N GLU A 146 8.87 11.84 -13.31
CA GLU A 146 9.86 12.06 -14.38
C GLU A 146 11.26 11.62 -13.95
N HIS A 147 11.61 11.83 -12.68
CA HIS A 147 12.97 11.62 -12.15
C HIS A 147 13.25 10.21 -11.61
N HIS A 148 12.22 9.39 -11.40
CA HIS A 148 12.37 8.00 -10.95
C HIS A 148 11.33 7.11 -11.64
N PRO A 149 11.53 6.80 -12.94
CA PRO A 149 10.52 6.16 -13.77
C PRO A 149 10.40 4.67 -13.48
N VAL A 150 9.71 4.30 -12.41
CA VAL A 150 9.32 2.90 -12.13
C VAL A 150 8.21 2.45 -13.10
N ARG A 151 8.13 1.15 -13.42
CA ARG A 151 6.97 0.61 -14.15
C ARG A 151 5.70 0.74 -13.31
N LEU A 152 4.58 0.96 -13.99
CA LEU A 152 3.32 1.34 -13.33
C LEU A 152 2.63 0.20 -12.58
N ASP A 153 3.00 -1.05 -12.88
CA ASP A 153 2.55 -2.28 -12.21
C ASP A 153 3.42 -2.64 -10.99
N HIS A 154 4.25 -1.71 -10.52
CA HIS A 154 5.03 -1.93 -9.31
C HIS A 154 4.12 -1.88 -8.08
N VAL A 155 4.17 -2.90 -7.23
CA VAL A 155 3.24 -3.06 -6.08
C VAL A 155 3.23 -1.85 -5.15
N ALA A 156 4.39 -1.20 -4.94
CA ALA A 156 4.45 0.04 -4.15
C ALA A 156 3.57 1.16 -4.73
N LEU A 157 3.49 1.31 -6.06
CA LEU A 157 2.65 2.31 -6.72
C LEU A 157 1.17 1.96 -6.63
N GLU A 158 0.82 0.68 -6.84
CA GLU A 158 -0.55 0.19 -6.71
C GLU A 158 -1.09 0.40 -5.27
N LEU A 159 -0.29 0.08 -4.26
CA LEU A 159 -0.62 0.34 -2.85
C LEU A 159 -0.77 1.83 -2.57
N GLN A 160 0.09 2.67 -3.15
CA GLN A 160 0.00 4.12 -3.01
C GLN A 160 -1.30 4.65 -3.64
N PHE A 161 -1.66 4.14 -4.80
CA PHE A 161 -2.91 4.45 -5.49
C PHE A 161 -4.12 4.01 -4.66
N MET A 162 -4.10 2.82 -4.07
CA MET A 162 -5.16 2.37 -3.14
C MET A 162 -5.32 3.27 -1.92
N ALA A 163 -4.21 3.80 -1.37
CA ALA A 163 -4.27 4.80 -0.30
C ALA A 163 -4.93 6.10 -0.76
N ALA A 164 -4.69 6.52 -2.00
CA ALA A 164 -5.29 7.72 -2.60
C ALA A 164 -6.79 7.56 -2.81
N LEU A 165 -7.24 6.39 -3.28
CA LEU A 165 -8.66 6.08 -3.42
C LEU A 165 -9.39 6.11 -2.07
N CYS A 166 -8.76 5.59 -1.01
CA CYS A 166 -9.32 5.69 0.34
C CYS A 166 -9.51 7.14 0.78
N GLU A 167 -8.55 8.01 0.43
CA GLU A 167 -8.58 9.43 0.73
C GLU A 167 -9.68 10.17 -0.05
N GLN A 168 -9.76 9.94 -1.36
CA GLN A 168 -10.80 10.53 -2.21
C GLN A 168 -12.18 10.10 -1.73
N GLN A 169 -12.38 8.80 -1.46
CA GLN A 169 -13.67 8.30 -0.97
C GLN A 169 -14.03 8.87 0.41
N ALA A 170 -13.06 9.18 1.27
CA ALA A 170 -13.32 9.78 2.57
C ALA A 170 -13.76 11.26 2.44
N ARG A 171 -13.33 11.96 1.39
CA ARG A 171 -13.72 13.36 1.11
C ARG A 171 -15.07 13.47 0.41
N VAL A 172 -15.43 12.49 -0.41
CA VAL A 172 -16.72 12.48 -1.11
C VAL A 172 -17.85 12.26 -0.09
N ARG A 173 -18.61 13.32 0.16
CA ARG A 173 -19.91 13.23 0.82
C ARG A 173 -20.91 12.83 -0.25
N TRP A 174 -21.47 11.63 -0.14
CA TRP A 174 -22.64 11.28 -0.94
C TRP A 174 -23.79 12.17 -0.44
N ALA A 175 -24.28 13.06 -1.30
CA ALA A 175 -25.49 13.83 -1.08
C ALA A 175 -26.71 12.94 -1.33
#